data_AF-A0A942CLC4-F1
#
_entry.id   AF-A0A942CLC4-F1
#
_cell.length_a   1.000
_cell.length_b   1.000
_cell.length_c   1.000
_cell.angle_alpha   90.00
_cell.angle_beta   90.00
_cell.angle_gamma   90.00
#
_symmetry.space_group_name_H-M   'P 1'
#
loop_
_entity.id
_entity.type
_entity.pdbx_description
1 polymer ?
#
loop_
_entity_poly.entity_id
_entity_poly.type
_entity_poly.pdbx_seq_one_letter_code
_entity_poly.pdbx_strand_id
1 'polypeptide(L)'
;MKKEMSAECAAVLGGISAYLDGELEATACDAIEQHCQSCPSCASVIAGLRDTIGLCRGAAINELPDGVKEKAQASIAALLKNKAR
;
A
#
# COMPACT_ATOMS: atom_id res chain seq x y z
N MET A 1 -30.63 -1.74 9.88
CA MET A 1 -30.52 -0.49 9.09
C MET A 1 -29.62 -0.79 7.91
N LYS A 2 -30.17 -0.95 6.69
CA LYS A 2 -29.36 -1.17 5.49
C LYS A 2 -28.85 0.21 5.07
N LYS A 3 -27.56 0.47 5.22
CA LYS A 3 -26.95 1.70 4.73
C LYS A 3 -26.76 1.52 3.23
N GLU A 4 -27.57 2.21 2.44
CA GLU A 4 -27.42 2.26 0.99
C GLU A 4 -26.00 2.72 0.67
N MET A 5 -25.28 1.95 -0.15
CA MET A 5 -23.91 2.25 -0.55
C MET A 5 -23.96 3.36 -1.60
N SER A 6 -23.38 4.53 -1.32
CA SER A 6 -23.33 5.60 -2.32
C SER A 6 -22.46 5.18 -3.52
N ALA A 7 -22.73 5.76 -4.69
CA ALA A 7 -21.91 5.51 -5.89
C ALA A 7 -20.43 5.83 -5.64
N GLU A 8 -20.13 6.86 -4.84
CA GLU A 8 -18.78 7.23 -4.45
C GLU A 8 -18.14 6.17 -3.54
N CYS A 9 -18.87 5.62 -2.57
CA CYS A 9 -18.38 4.51 -1.75
C CYS A 9 -18.08 3.27 -2.61
N ALA A 10 -18.96 2.96 -3.57
CA ALA A 10 -18.77 1.84 -4.49
C ALA A 10 -17.53 2.04 -5.39
N ALA A 11 -17.30 3.26 -5.89
CA ALA A 11 -16.12 3.60 -6.67
C ALA A 11 -14.83 3.44 -5.84
N VAL A 12 -14.81 3.97 -4.61
CA VAL A 12 -13.66 3.84 -3.70
C VAL A 12 -13.38 2.37 -3.37
N LEU A 13 -14.41 1.60 -3.02
CA LEU A 13 -14.25 0.17 -2.72
C LEU A 13 -13.84 -0.64 -3.95
N GLY A 14 -14.25 -0.24 -5.16
CA GLY A 14 -13.81 -0.87 -6.40
C GLY A 14 -12.32 -0.67 -6.70
N GLY A 15 -11.76 0.48 -6.31
CA GLY A 15 -10.33 0.81 -6.50
C GLY A 15 -9.41 0.44 -5.33
N ILE A 16 -9.96 -0.14 -4.26
CA ILE A 16 -9.25 -0.25 -2.97
C ILE A 16 -8.01 -1.15 -3.00
N SER A 17 -8.00 -2.23 -3.80
CA SER A 17 -6.82 -3.09 -3.91
C SER A 17 -5.66 -2.33 -4.55
N ALA A 18 -5.88 -1.78 -5.74
CA ALA A 18 -4.87 -0.98 -6.44
C ALA A 18 -4.36 0.19 -5.60
N TYR A 19 -5.23 0.82 -4.80
CA TYR A 19 -4.83 1.84 -3.83
C TYR A 19 -3.88 1.31 -2.75
N LEU A 20 -4.23 0.19 -2.11
CA LEU A 20 -3.42 -0.43 -1.05
C LEU A 20 -2.09 -0.99 -1.58
N ASP A 21 -2.08 -1.44 -2.84
CA ASP A 21 -0.90 -1.97 -3.53
C ASP A 21 -0.02 -0.87 -4.13
N GLY A 22 -0.49 0.39 -4.16
CA GLY A 22 0.26 1.54 -4.67
C GLY A 22 0.32 1.61 -6.21
N GLU A 23 -0.66 0.99 -6.88
CA GLU A 23 -0.75 0.89 -8.34
C GLU A 23 -1.63 1.98 -8.98
N LEU A 24 -2.18 2.88 -8.17
CA LEU A 24 -2.98 4.01 -8.63
C LEU A 24 -2.12 5.23 -8.91
N GLU A 25 -2.51 5.99 -9.92
CA GLU A 25 -2.00 7.34 -10.17
C GLU A 25 -2.36 8.28 -9.01
N ALA A 26 -1.54 9.30 -8.78
CA ALA A 26 -1.66 10.22 -7.63
C ALA A 26 -3.07 10.83 -7.50
N THR A 27 -3.69 11.23 -8.61
CA THR A 27 -5.03 11.82 -8.61
C THR A 27 -6.12 10.87 -8.13
N ALA A 28 -5.97 9.56 -8.37
CA ALA A 28 -6.92 8.54 -7.92
C ALA A 28 -6.71 8.22 -6.43
N CYS A 29 -5.46 8.23 -5.96
CA CYS A 29 -5.15 8.16 -4.53
C CYS A 29 -5.78 9.34 -3.77
N ASP A 30 -5.59 10.58 -4.25
CA ASP A 30 -6.15 11.78 -3.64
C ASP A 30 -7.69 11.71 -3.52
N ALA A 31 -8.37 11.20 -4.56
CA ALA A 31 -9.82 11.06 -4.54
C ALA A 31 -10.30 10.08 -3.46
N ILE A 32 -9.59 8.95 -3.27
CA ILE A 32 -9.88 7.98 -2.22
C ILE A 32 -9.63 8.60 -0.84
N GLU A 33 -8.52 9.32 -0.67
CA GLU A 33 -8.18 9.98 0.59
C GLU A 33 -9.21 11.05 0.97
N GLN A 34 -9.62 11.88 0.02
CA GLN A 34 -10.67 12.89 0.22
C GLN A 34 -12.00 12.26 0.61
N HIS A 35 -12.39 11.14 -0.01
CA HIS A 35 -13.60 10.43 0.37
C HIS A 35 -13.51 9.87 1.80
N CYS A 36 -12.34 9.36 2.22
CA CYS A 36 -12.15 8.86 3.58
C CYS A 36 -12.27 9.94 4.65
N GLN A 37 -11.96 11.20 4.31
CA GLN A 37 -12.14 12.33 5.23
C GLN A 37 -13.63 12.63 5.52
N SER A 38 -14.52 12.35 4.56
CA SER A 38 -15.96 12.61 4.67
C SER A 38 -16.80 11.36 4.96
N CYS A 39 -16.23 10.16 4.77
CA CYS A 39 -16.92 8.88 4.96
C CYS A 39 -16.20 7.98 5.99
N PRO A 40 -16.63 8.01 7.28
CA PRO A 40 -16.05 7.18 8.33
C PRO A 40 -16.14 5.67 8.06
N SER A 41 -17.13 5.24 7.27
CA SER A 41 -17.31 3.83 6.91
C SER A 41 -16.18 3.34 6.02
N CYS A 42 -15.86 4.09 4.95
CA CYS A 42 -14.77 3.74 4.04
C CYS A 42 -13.41 3.88 4.71
N ALA A 43 -13.23 4.92 5.54
CA ALA A 43 -12.02 5.08 6.34
C ALA A 43 -11.77 3.86 7.26
N SER A 44 -12.81 3.36 7.92
CA SER A 44 -12.71 2.16 8.78
C SER A 44 -12.37 0.90 7.98
N VAL A 45 -12.93 0.74 6.77
CA VAL A 45 -12.62 -0.42 5.91
C VAL A 45 -11.16 -0.39 5.47
N ILE A 46 -10.67 0.77 5.00
CA ILE A 46 -9.27 0.93 4.57
C ILE A 46 -8.31 0.69 5.73
N ALA A 47 -8.60 1.21 6.92
CA ALA A 47 -7.80 0.97 8.11
C ALA A 47 -7.72 -0.54 8.44
N GLY A 48 -8.86 -1.24 8.48
CA GLY A 48 -8.89 -2.68 8.75
C GLY A 48 -8.14 -3.52 7.72
N LEU A 49 -8.20 -3.15 6.43
CA LEU A 49 -7.43 -3.81 5.39
C LEU A 49 -5.92 -3.58 5.55
N ARG A 50 -5.50 -2.35 5.88
CA ARG A 50 -4.09 -2.04 6.18
C ARG A 50 -3.57 -2.87 7.36
N ASP A 51 -4.35 -2.97 8.43
CA ASP A 51 -4.00 -3.77 9.60
C ASP A 51 -3.86 -5.25 9.22
N THR A 52 -4.80 -5.77 8.42
CA THR A 52 -4.77 -7.15 7.94
C THR A 52 -3.53 -7.42 7.07
N ILE A 53 -3.19 -6.51 6.16
CA ILE A 53 -1.95 -6.58 5.36
C ILE A 53 -0.72 -6.59 6.28
N GLY A 54 -0.69 -5.73 7.29
CA GLY A 54 0.38 -5.69 8.28
C GLY A 54 0.56 -7.03 9.02
N LEU A 55 -0.55 -7.64 9.46
CA LEU A 55 -0.54 -8.95 10.11
C LEU A 55 -0.02 -10.05 9.18
N CYS A 56 -0.47 -10.08 7.92
CA CYS A 56 0.02 -11.03 6.92
C CYS A 56 1.52 -10.87 6.65
N ARG A 57 2.02 -9.64 6.52
CA ARG A 57 3.45 -9.36 6.34
C ARG A 57 4.27 -9.77 7.56
N GLY A 58 3.77 -9.52 8.77
CA GLY A 58 4.42 -9.90 10.02
C GLY A 58 4.46 -11.40 10.26
N ALA A 59 3.46 -12.15 9.78
CA ALA A 59 3.45 -13.62 9.85
C ALA A 59 4.51 -14.25 8.93
N ALA A 60 4.87 -13.57 7.84
CA ALA A 60 5.93 -14.00 6.93
C ALA A 60 7.31 -13.59 7.47
N ILE A 61 7.73 -14.15 8.61
CA ILE A 61 9.13 -14.02 9.06
C ILE A 61 9.95 -15.03 8.26
N ASN A 62 10.45 -14.61 7.11
CA ASN A 62 11.54 -15.31 6.43
C ASN A 62 12.80 -14.50 6.68
N GLU A 63 13.63 -14.97 7.60
CA GLU A 63 14.92 -14.34 7.86
C GLU A 63 15.73 -14.38 6.55
N LEU A 64 16.23 -13.23 6.12
CA LEU A 64 17.07 -13.19 4.92
C LEU A 64 18.30 -14.07 5.18
N PRO A 65 18.67 -14.95 4.23
CA PRO A 65 19.89 -15.74 4.36
C PRO A 65 21.11 -14.85 4.61
N ASP A 66 22.03 -15.35 5.43
CA ASP A 66 23.29 -14.66 5.71
C ASP A 66 24.01 -14.27 4.41
N GLY A 67 24.53 -13.05 4.36
CA GLY A 67 25.25 -12.53 3.20
C GLY A 67 24.38 -11.90 2.11
N VAL A 68 23.05 -12.04 2.13
CA VAL A 68 22.16 -11.39 1.15
C VAL A 68 22.21 -9.86 1.29
N LYS A 69 22.22 -9.36 2.52
CA LYS A 69 22.30 -7.93 2.82
C LYS A 69 23.61 -7.32 2.33
N GLU A 70 24.73 -7.98 2.63
CA GLU A 70 26.08 -7.57 2.25
C GLU A 70 26.22 -7.53 0.72
N LYS A 71 25.71 -8.56 0.03
CA LYS A 71 25.71 -8.61 -1.44
C LYS A 71 24.85 -7.51 -2.05
N ALA A 72 23.65 -7.26 -1.50
CA ALA A 72 22.78 -6.19 -1.97
C ALA A 72 23.44 -4.82 -1.82
N GLN A 73 24.04 -4.54 -0.65
CA GLN A 73 24.77 -3.29 -0.40
C GLN A 73 25.96 -3.10 -1.34
N ALA A 74 26.75 -4.15 -1.58
CA ALA A 74 27.87 -4.11 -2.51
C ALA A 74 27.40 -3.79 -3.95
N SER A 75 26.32 -4.43 -4.41
CA SER A 75 25.71 -4.17 -5.72
C SER A 75 25.20 -2.74 -5.84
N ILE A 76 24.49 -2.23 -4.84
CA ILE A 76 24.00 -0.83 -4.82
C ILE A 76 25.18 0.14 -4.89
N ALA A 77 26.23 -0.07 -4.09
CA ALA A 77 27.41 0.79 -4.10
C ALA A 77 28.13 0.80 -5.46
N ALA A 78 28.21 -0.35 -6.14
CA ALA A 78 28.79 -0.44 -7.48
C ALA A 78 27.95 0.33 -8.52
N LEU A 79 26.62 0.21 -8.47
CA LEU A 79 25.71 0.93 -9.38
C LEU A 79 25.77 2.44 -9.20
N LEU A 80 25.83 2.92 -7.96
CA LEU A 80 25.96 4.35 -7.67
C LEU A 80 27.29 4.93 -8.18
N LYS A 81 28.40 4.20 -8.02
CA LYS A 81 29.70 4.59 -8.58
C LYS A 81 29.67 4.66 -10.11
N ASN A 82 28.95 3.76 -10.76
CA ASN A 82 28.86 3.71 -12.22
C ASN A 82 27.94 4.80 -12.79
N LYS A 83 26.88 5.19 -12.05
CA LYS A 83 25.97 6.29 -12.43
C LYS A 83 26.60 7.68 -12.24
N ALA A 84 27.65 7.79 -11.43
CA ALA A 84 28.40 9.03 -11.19
C ALA A 84 29.53 9.28 -12.21
N ARG A 85 29.66 8.45 -13.25
CA ARG A 85 30.62 8.58 -14.35
C ARG A 85 29.89 8.96 -15.64
#